data_AF-A0A1V6S9U3-F1
#
_entry.id   AF-A0A1V6S9U3-F1
#
_cell.length_a   1.000
_cell.length_b   1.000
_cell.length_c   1.000
_cell.angle_alpha   90.00
_cell.angle_beta   90.00
_cell.angle_gamma   90.00
#
_symmetry.space_group_name_H-M   'P 1'
#
loop_
_entity.id
_entity.type
_entity.pdbx_description
1 polymer ?
#
loop_
_entity_poly.entity_id
_entity_poly.type
_entity_poly.pdbx_seq_one_letter_code
_entity_poly.pdbx_strand_id
1 'polypeptide(L)'
;MPDSSKADHLCVLVHGLWGNPSHLDYIVSALRDRYGNDGLYILCPKANSGNYTYDGIELGGERLVHEVEETLESLAEKGQKITKISVVGYSLGGLLARYAIGLLNARGWLDKLEPMNFTTFATPHVGVRTPLKGYKDQIFNVLGPKTISASGRQMWLVDSFRDTGRPLLGIMADPESIFITGLKKFRQRSVYANIVNDRLVLFYTSGLSKVNPFRDLENVNINYVEGYEDVIIDPDLHVLPPVERKPETAAARLWKKFKSATIWIPLSLLLILLVPLASTLFLINAGIQTFRSSKRIRMHEVGENGERFGIYRVPVLIQDVQHVVEQAFENVNAIQEPAYLSNSDTEVSDEAPEKSTRSSLLESAQNDADVESVSARRSSTMEVLMRSPKLALTHEQFGIIDSLNAVGIRKYPVHIQKHHHSHAAIIVRMEKDGFREGKIVMKHWLDNEFVL
;
A
#
# COMPACT_ATOMS: atom_id res chain seq x y z
N MET A 1 -16.45 14.15 22.13
CA MET A 1 -15.01 13.97 21.88
C MET A 1 -14.31 14.23 23.19
N PRO A 2 -13.30 13.43 23.59
CA PRO A 2 -12.46 13.77 24.73
C PRO A 2 -11.83 15.16 24.52
N ASP A 3 -11.64 15.92 25.59
CA ASP A 3 -11.03 17.25 25.56
C ASP A 3 -9.60 17.11 25.03
N SER A 4 -9.35 17.71 23.86
CA SER A 4 -8.04 17.73 23.17
C SER A 4 -7.58 19.17 22.95
N SER A 5 -8.10 20.11 23.75
CA SER A 5 -7.86 21.55 23.63
C SER A 5 -6.38 21.96 23.66
N LYS A 6 -5.50 21.09 24.18
CA LYS A 6 -4.05 21.31 24.26
C LYS A 6 -3.24 20.70 23.12
N ALA A 7 -3.83 19.84 22.28
CA ALA A 7 -3.09 19.17 21.23
C ALA A 7 -2.64 20.16 20.13
N ASP A 8 -1.37 20.10 19.76
CA ASP A 8 -0.77 20.90 18.69
C ASP A 8 -0.49 20.07 17.42
N HIS A 9 -0.71 18.76 17.47
CA HIS A 9 -0.41 17.82 16.39
C HIS A 9 -1.68 17.14 15.88
N LEU A 10 -2.01 17.38 14.60
CA LEU A 10 -3.10 16.71 13.89
C LEU A 10 -2.63 15.35 13.32
N CYS A 11 -3.26 14.25 13.72
CA CYS A 11 -3.08 12.93 13.13
C CYS A 11 -4.32 12.52 12.32
N VAL A 12 -4.16 12.42 11.00
CA VAL A 12 -5.25 12.07 10.06
C VAL A 12 -5.18 10.58 9.73
N LEU A 13 -6.22 9.82 10.09
CA LEU A 13 -6.30 8.37 9.88
C LEU A 13 -7.30 8.04 8.75
N VAL A 14 -6.82 7.50 7.63
CA VAL A 14 -7.61 7.32 6.40
C VAL A 14 -7.89 5.84 6.12
N HIS A 15 -9.17 5.47 6.06
CA HIS A 15 -9.60 4.08 5.91
C HIS A 15 -9.55 3.58 4.45
N GLY A 16 -9.65 2.25 4.27
CA GLY A 16 -9.61 1.59 2.96
C GLY A 16 -10.95 1.50 2.22
N LEU A 17 -10.94 0.81 1.07
CA LEU A 17 -12.10 0.55 0.22
C LEU A 17 -13.21 -0.18 1.01
N TRP A 18 -14.47 0.22 0.79
CA TRP A 18 -15.66 -0.26 1.53
C TRP A 18 -15.59 -0.05 3.04
N GLY A 19 -14.63 0.77 3.49
CA GLY A 19 -14.39 1.04 4.88
C GLY A 19 -15.19 2.20 5.41
N ASN A 20 -15.01 2.44 6.70
CA ASN A 20 -15.44 3.64 7.40
C ASN A 20 -14.44 3.86 8.56
N PRO A 21 -14.49 5.01 9.26
CA PRO A 21 -13.58 5.32 10.36
C PRO A 21 -13.44 4.24 11.44
N SER A 22 -14.49 3.49 11.75
CA SER A 22 -14.44 2.47 12.82
C SER A 22 -13.44 1.36 12.56
N HIS A 23 -13.07 1.15 11.28
CA HIS A 23 -12.03 0.20 10.92
C HIS A 23 -10.66 0.55 11.52
N LEU A 24 -10.45 1.80 11.95
CA LEU A 24 -9.22 2.31 12.53
C LEU A 24 -9.32 2.51 14.05
N ASP A 25 -10.41 2.08 14.69
CA ASP A 25 -10.65 2.30 16.13
C ASP A 25 -9.52 1.75 17.00
N TYR A 26 -8.91 0.64 16.60
CA TYR A 26 -7.75 0.10 17.32
C TYR A 26 -6.53 1.02 17.22
N ILE A 27 -6.26 1.61 16.04
CA ILE A 27 -5.18 2.58 15.86
C ILE A 27 -5.44 3.83 16.70
N VAL A 28 -6.68 4.33 16.70
CA VAL A 28 -7.11 5.47 17.53
C VAL A 28 -6.85 5.17 19.02
N SER A 29 -7.24 3.97 19.48
CA SER A 29 -7.06 3.56 20.87
C SER A 29 -5.58 3.46 21.22
N ALA A 30 -4.77 2.82 20.38
CA ALA A 30 -3.34 2.66 20.61
C ALA A 30 -2.59 4.01 20.64
N LEU A 31 -2.96 4.97 19.78
CA LEU A 31 -2.41 6.33 19.81
C LEU A 31 -2.78 7.07 21.09
N ARG A 32 -4.05 6.98 21.52
CA ARG A 32 -4.52 7.61 22.77
C ARG A 32 -3.87 6.99 24.00
N ASP A 33 -3.69 5.67 24.02
CA ASP A 33 -3.01 4.98 25.12
C ASP A 33 -1.54 5.40 25.23
N ARG A 34 -0.88 5.67 24.10
CA ARG A 34 0.55 6.05 24.06
C ARG A 34 0.80 7.53 24.36
N TYR A 35 -0.07 8.43 23.88
CA TYR A 35 0.18 9.88 23.86
C TYR A 35 -0.88 10.70 24.62
N GLY A 36 -1.93 10.07 25.14
CA GLY A 36 -3.05 10.76 25.78
C GLY A 36 -3.89 11.59 24.82
N ASN A 37 -4.82 12.39 25.35
CA ASN A 37 -5.66 13.31 24.56
C ASN A 37 -5.03 14.69 24.36
N ASP A 38 -3.98 15.01 25.12
CA ASP A 38 -3.35 16.33 25.14
C ASP A 38 -2.27 16.49 24.07
N GLY A 39 -1.71 15.40 23.53
CA GLY A 39 -0.63 15.43 22.55
C GLY A 39 -1.08 15.30 21.08
N LEU A 40 -2.28 14.76 20.83
CA LEU A 40 -2.75 14.45 19.48
C LEU A 40 -4.22 14.80 19.29
N TYR A 41 -4.50 15.59 18.26
CA TYR A 41 -5.84 15.70 17.70
C TYR A 41 -6.00 14.65 16.59
N ILE A 42 -6.81 13.62 16.82
CA ILE A 42 -7.00 12.54 15.85
C ILE A 42 -8.24 12.81 14.99
N LEU A 43 -8.02 13.02 13.69
CA LEU A 43 -9.07 13.13 12.69
C LEU A 43 -9.23 11.79 11.97
N CYS A 44 -10.44 11.24 11.96
CA CYS A 44 -10.81 10.08 11.14
C CYS A 44 -11.85 10.53 10.10
N PRO A 45 -11.42 10.91 8.88
CA PRO A 45 -12.28 11.46 7.84
C PRO A 45 -13.42 10.52 7.46
N LYS A 46 -14.62 11.08 7.26
CA LYS A 46 -15.86 10.33 7.01
C LYS A 46 -16.36 10.44 5.57
N ALA A 47 -15.91 11.44 4.81
CA ALA A 47 -16.47 11.77 3.49
C ALA A 47 -16.28 10.66 2.44
N ASN A 48 -15.35 9.72 2.69
CA ASN A 48 -15.12 8.57 1.82
C ASN A 48 -15.74 7.27 2.32
N SER A 49 -16.59 7.29 3.34
CA SER A 49 -17.14 6.04 3.94
C SER A 49 -18.01 5.23 2.97
N GLY A 50 -17.94 3.90 3.07
CA GLY A 50 -18.82 2.98 2.34
C GLY A 50 -18.71 3.12 0.82
N ASN A 51 -19.83 3.33 0.14
CA ASN A 51 -19.86 3.38 -1.33
C ASN A 51 -19.16 4.63 -1.92
N TYR A 52 -18.82 5.63 -1.12
CA TYR A 52 -18.08 6.79 -1.59
C TYR A 52 -16.61 6.44 -1.91
N THR A 53 -16.10 5.31 -1.41
CA THR A 53 -14.76 4.81 -1.79
C THR A 53 -14.67 4.40 -3.25
N TYR A 54 -15.77 4.27 -3.98
CA TYR A 54 -15.76 3.94 -5.41
C TYR A 54 -15.45 5.15 -6.31
N ASP A 55 -15.47 6.36 -5.75
CA ASP A 55 -15.41 7.63 -6.48
C ASP A 55 -14.03 7.99 -7.03
N GLY A 56 -13.01 7.18 -6.76
CA GLY A 56 -11.65 7.41 -7.22
C GLY A 56 -10.77 8.07 -6.16
N ILE A 57 -9.47 7.95 -6.39
CA ILE A 57 -8.40 8.52 -5.58
C ILE A 57 -8.39 10.03 -5.66
N GLU A 58 -8.65 10.60 -6.84
CA GLU A 58 -8.74 12.05 -7.05
C GLU A 58 -9.85 12.67 -6.20
N LEU A 59 -11.10 12.30 -6.47
CA LEU A 59 -12.25 12.82 -5.72
C LEU A 59 -12.18 12.45 -4.23
N GLY A 60 -11.72 11.24 -3.90
CA GLY A 60 -11.53 10.85 -2.51
C GLY A 60 -10.47 11.69 -1.80
N GLY A 61 -9.39 12.04 -2.49
CA GLY A 61 -8.33 12.90 -1.96
C GLY A 61 -8.78 14.36 -1.80
N GLU A 62 -9.56 14.90 -2.73
CA GLU A 62 -10.15 16.25 -2.61
C GLU A 62 -11.06 16.38 -1.39
N ARG A 63 -11.93 15.38 -1.18
CA ARG A 63 -12.79 15.31 0.02
C ARG A 63 -11.96 15.24 1.30
N LEU A 64 -10.88 14.46 1.28
CA LEU A 64 -9.97 14.32 2.41
C LEU A 64 -9.31 15.67 2.76
N VAL A 65 -8.84 16.41 1.74
CA VAL A 65 -8.27 17.76 1.96
C VAL A 65 -9.30 18.69 2.57
N HIS A 66 -10.53 18.70 2.06
CA HIS A 66 -11.59 19.54 2.61
C HIS A 66 -11.85 19.26 4.10
N GLU A 67 -11.97 17.99 4.50
CA GLU A 67 -12.16 17.62 5.91
C GLU A 67 -10.96 18.04 6.78
N VAL A 68 -9.74 17.97 6.25
CA VAL A 68 -8.53 18.42 6.96
C VAL A 68 -8.54 19.94 7.13
N GLU A 69 -8.82 20.70 6.07
CA GLU A 69 -8.89 22.17 6.12
C GLU A 69 -9.99 22.65 7.07
N GLU A 70 -11.21 22.11 6.97
CA GLU A 70 -12.33 22.43 7.86
C GLU A 70 -12.00 22.12 9.32
N THR A 71 -11.28 21.02 9.57
CA THR A 71 -10.81 20.68 10.91
C THR A 71 -9.81 21.70 11.43
N LEU A 72 -8.79 22.07 10.64
CA LEU A 72 -7.77 23.04 11.03
C LEU A 72 -8.38 24.42 11.30
N GLU A 73 -9.31 24.86 10.46
CA GLU A 73 -10.04 26.12 10.62
C GLU A 73 -10.90 26.10 11.89
N SER A 74 -11.69 25.04 12.11
CA SER A 74 -12.53 24.91 13.31
C SER A 74 -11.72 24.87 14.61
N LEU A 75 -10.51 24.29 14.58
CA LEU A 75 -9.62 24.30 15.74
C LEU A 75 -9.02 25.68 15.99
N ALA A 76 -8.62 26.39 14.93
CA ALA A 76 -8.12 27.75 15.04
C ALA A 76 -9.18 28.71 15.61
N GLU A 77 -10.43 28.60 15.18
CA GLU A 77 -11.57 29.38 15.72
C GLU A 77 -11.79 29.13 17.22
N LYS A 78 -11.52 27.92 17.70
CA LYS A 78 -11.57 27.55 19.12
C LYS A 78 -10.31 27.98 19.90
N GLY A 79 -9.37 28.68 19.25
CA GLY A 79 -8.11 29.12 19.85
C GLY A 79 -7.06 28.01 19.98
N GLN A 80 -7.30 26.84 19.39
CA GLN A 80 -6.35 25.72 19.40
C GLN A 80 -5.43 25.81 18.18
N LYS A 81 -4.13 26.01 18.42
CA LYS A 81 -3.12 26.15 17.36
C LYS A 81 -2.48 24.81 17.03
N ILE A 82 -2.84 24.23 15.88
CA ILE A 82 -2.14 23.07 15.31
C ILE A 82 -0.89 23.55 14.56
N THR A 83 0.25 22.92 14.87
CA THR A 83 1.57 23.21 14.29
C THR A 83 2.15 22.01 13.54
N LYS A 84 1.66 20.79 13.82
CA LYS A 84 2.19 19.55 13.23
C LYS A 84 1.11 18.73 12.56
N ILE A 85 1.50 17.95 11.54
CA ILE A 85 0.60 17.03 10.84
C ILE A 85 1.22 15.64 10.65
N SER A 86 0.40 14.61 10.81
CA SER A 86 0.70 13.24 10.42
C SER A 86 -0.46 12.63 9.67
N VAL A 87 -0.15 11.79 8.69
CA VAL A 87 -1.14 11.15 7.83
C VAL A 87 -0.86 9.65 7.81
N VAL A 88 -1.85 8.87 8.23
CA VAL A 88 -1.77 7.42 8.28
C VAL A 88 -2.85 6.83 7.39
N GLY A 89 -2.47 5.98 6.45
CA GLY A 89 -3.38 5.39 5.49
C GLY A 89 -3.44 3.87 5.58
N TYR A 90 -4.62 3.30 5.44
CA TYR A 90 -4.79 1.85 5.32
C TYR A 90 -5.38 1.48 3.96
N SER A 91 -4.77 0.53 3.25
CA SER A 91 -5.26 0.06 1.96
C SER A 91 -5.46 1.23 0.98
N LEU A 92 -6.62 1.37 0.32
CA LEU A 92 -6.97 2.53 -0.52
C LEU A 92 -6.72 3.87 0.18
N GLY A 93 -6.90 3.95 1.50
CA GLY A 93 -6.70 5.18 2.28
C GLY A 93 -5.29 5.74 2.18
N GLY A 94 -4.27 4.90 2.01
CA GLY A 94 -2.89 5.35 1.77
C GLY A 94 -2.69 5.98 0.38
N LEU A 95 -3.50 5.61 -0.61
CA LEU A 95 -3.52 6.28 -1.92
C LEU A 95 -4.24 7.63 -1.84
N LEU A 96 -5.39 7.69 -1.16
CA LEU A 96 -6.10 8.94 -0.89
C LEU A 96 -5.19 9.93 -0.13
N ALA A 97 -4.48 9.44 0.89
CA ALA A 97 -3.53 10.21 1.68
C ALA A 97 -2.41 10.81 0.81
N ARG A 98 -1.79 10.02 -0.09
CA ARG A 98 -0.77 10.55 -1.01
C ARG A 98 -1.32 11.65 -1.91
N TYR A 99 -2.54 11.48 -2.43
CA TYR A 99 -3.16 12.49 -3.28
C TYR A 99 -3.42 13.77 -2.49
N ALA A 100 -4.04 13.65 -1.31
CA ALA A 100 -4.30 14.77 -0.41
C ALA A 100 -3.03 15.49 0.05
N ILE A 101 -1.94 14.77 0.35
CA ILE A 101 -0.63 15.36 0.66
C ILE A 101 -0.13 16.27 -0.46
N GLY A 102 -0.27 15.83 -1.72
CA GLY A 102 0.11 16.66 -2.87
C GLY A 102 -0.70 17.95 -2.97
N LEU A 103 -2.01 17.86 -2.73
CA LEU A 103 -2.90 19.04 -2.73
C LEU A 103 -2.61 19.99 -1.55
N LEU A 104 -2.42 19.46 -0.35
CA LEU A 104 -2.03 20.23 0.84
C LEU A 104 -0.68 20.93 0.61
N ASN A 105 0.26 20.25 -0.05
CA ASN A 105 1.54 20.82 -0.42
C ASN A 105 1.37 21.99 -1.40
N ALA A 106 0.62 21.80 -2.49
CA ALA A 106 0.38 22.83 -3.49
C ALA A 106 -0.32 24.08 -2.92
N ARG A 107 -1.10 23.91 -1.84
CA ARG A 107 -1.79 25.00 -1.14
C ARG A 107 -0.97 25.66 -0.02
N GLY A 108 0.28 25.24 0.18
CA GLY A 108 1.18 25.79 1.19
C GLY A 108 0.82 25.38 2.63
N TRP A 109 -0.07 24.40 2.84
CA TRP A 109 -0.37 23.91 4.19
C TRP A 109 0.82 23.22 4.82
N LEU A 110 1.58 22.44 4.03
CA LEU A 110 2.79 21.76 4.51
C LEU A 110 3.98 22.71 4.74
N ASP A 111 3.84 24.00 4.45
CA ASP A 111 4.81 25.03 4.85
C ASP A 111 4.41 25.71 6.17
N LYS A 112 3.12 25.66 6.52
CA LYS A 112 2.57 26.18 7.78
C LYS A 112 2.61 25.15 8.91
N LEU A 113 2.54 23.87 8.55
CA LEU A 113 2.54 22.72 9.44
C LEU A 113 3.83 21.94 9.28
N GLU A 114 4.42 21.47 10.37
CA GLU A 114 5.54 20.54 10.35
C GLU A 114 5.04 19.12 9.98
N PRO A 115 5.42 18.55 8.82
CA PRO A 115 4.96 17.22 8.44
C PRO A 115 5.80 16.15 9.15
N MET A 116 5.19 15.46 10.12
CA MET A 116 5.91 14.54 11.02
C MET A 116 5.95 13.12 10.47
N ASN A 117 4.80 12.47 10.30
CA ASN A 117 4.71 11.06 9.93
C ASN A 117 3.80 10.85 8.72
N PHE A 118 4.29 10.10 7.75
CA PHE A 118 3.48 9.44 6.74
C PHE A 118 3.66 7.94 6.88
N THR A 119 2.60 7.23 7.28
CA THR A 119 2.65 5.76 7.39
C THR A 119 1.52 5.12 6.61
N THR A 120 1.80 4.01 5.92
CA THR A 120 0.73 3.20 5.33
C THR A 120 0.79 1.74 5.74
N PHE A 121 -0.39 1.14 5.84
CA PHE A 121 -0.58 -0.29 6.15
C PHE A 121 -1.30 -0.96 4.98
N ALA A 122 -0.66 -1.98 4.39
CA ALA A 122 -1.22 -2.76 3.29
C ALA A 122 -1.80 -1.90 2.14
N THR A 123 -1.12 -0.80 1.78
CA THR A 123 -1.57 0.10 0.70
C THR A 123 -1.00 -0.33 -0.65
N PRO A 124 -1.81 -0.46 -1.72
CA PRO A 124 -1.32 -0.89 -3.04
C PRO A 124 -0.66 0.28 -3.79
N HIS A 125 0.51 0.72 -3.33
CA HIS A 125 1.21 1.87 -3.90
C HIS A 125 1.62 1.71 -5.36
N VAL A 126 1.83 0.47 -5.81
CA VAL A 126 2.21 0.08 -7.18
C VAL A 126 1.01 -0.47 -7.97
N GLY A 127 -0.20 -0.19 -7.46
CA GLY A 127 -1.45 -0.76 -7.98
C GLY A 127 -1.64 -2.22 -7.58
N VAL A 128 -2.69 -2.84 -8.09
CA VAL A 128 -3.08 -4.23 -7.80
C VAL A 128 -2.91 -5.15 -9.01
N ARG A 129 -2.35 -4.64 -10.11
CA ARG A 129 -2.07 -5.44 -11.31
C ARG A 129 -1.00 -6.49 -10.99
N THR A 130 -1.37 -7.75 -11.20
CA THR A 130 -0.48 -8.90 -11.03
C THR A 130 0.34 -9.14 -12.29
N PRO A 131 1.66 -9.36 -12.18
CA PRO A 131 2.48 -9.68 -13.34
C PRO A 131 2.08 -11.06 -13.87
N LEU A 132 1.45 -11.15 -15.04
CA LEU A 132 1.00 -12.40 -15.66
C LEU A 132 1.71 -12.58 -17.02
N LYS A 133 2.05 -13.83 -17.37
CA LYS A 133 2.52 -14.22 -18.72
C LYS A 133 1.45 -15.09 -19.41
N GLY A 134 1.18 -14.86 -20.70
CA GLY A 134 0.38 -15.75 -21.56
C GLY A 134 -1.05 -15.27 -21.90
N TYR A 135 -1.86 -16.14 -22.51
CA TYR A 135 -3.22 -15.86 -23.03
C TYR A 135 -4.24 -15.39 -21.97
N LYS A 136 -3.98 -15.67 -20.69
CA LYS A 136 -4.78 -15.15 -19.56
C LYS A 136 -4.58 -13.65 -19.33
N ASP A 137 -3.44 -13.10 -19.75
CA ASP A 137 -3.11 -11.68 -19.68
C ASP A 137 -4.01 -10.84 -20.64
N GLN A 138 -4.41 -11.43 -21.77
CA GLN A 138 -5.27 -10.76 -22.77
C GLN A 138 -6.74 -10.65 -22.33
N ILE A 139 -7.32 -11.66 -21.67
CA ILE A 139 -8.72 -11.60 -21.25
C ILE A 139 -8.88 -10.65 -20.05
N PHE A 140 -7.96 -10.71 -19.09
CA PHE A 140 -8.07 -9.94 -17.85
C PHE A 140 -7.65 -8.48 -18.00
N ASN A 141 -6.62 -8.14 -18.80
CA ASN A 141 -6.22 -6.74 -19.00
C ASN A 141 -7.04 -6.00 -20.06
N VAL A 142 -7.78 -6.70 -20.92
CA VAL A 142 -8.64 -6.05 -21.94
C VAL A 142 -10.09 -5.93 -21.44
N LEU A 143 -10.56 -6.89 -20.64
CA LEU A 143 -11.95 -6.93 -20.18
C LEU A 143 -12.15 -6.54 -18.71
N GLY A 144 -11.14 -6.69 -17.84
CA GLY A 144 -11.24 -6.33 -16.42
C GLY A 144 -11.16 -4.82 -16.13
N PRO A 145 -10.29 -4.03 -16.78
CA PRO A 145 -10.16 -2.58 -16.62
C PRO A 145 -11.36 -1.67 -16.91
N LYS A 146 -12.18 -2.02 -17.89
CA LYS A 146 -13.18 -1.09 -18.46
C LYS A 146 -14.48 -1.02 -17.65
N THR A 147 -14.44 -1.58 -16.46
CA THR A 147 -15.63 -2.13 -15.79
C THR A 147 -15.66 -1.85 -14.30
N ILE A 148 -14.56 -1.27 -13.84
CA ILE A 148 -14.23 -1.03 -12.46
C ILE A 148 -14.77 0.35 -12.08
N SER A 149 -15.17 0.48 -10.82
CA SER A 149 -15.28 1.80 -10.18
C SER A 149 -14.06 2.68 -10.46
N ALA A 150 -14.18 4.01 -10.35
CA ALA A 150 -13.06 4.91 -10.63
C ALA A 150 -11.80 4.54 -9.81
N SER A 151 -11.99 4.21 -8.53
CA SER A 151 -10.91 3.75 -7.64
C SER A 151 -10.21 2.50 -8.14
N GLY A 152 -10.97 1.51 -8.61
CA GLY A 152 -10.35 0.29 -9.06
C GLY A 152 -9.69 0.43 -10.45
N ARG A 153 -10.22 1.27 -11.36
CA ARG A 153 -9.49 1.61 -12.61
C ARG A 153 -8.12 2.22 -12.31
N GLN A 154 -8.08 3.13 -11.34
CA GLN A 154 -6.83 3.78 -10.91
C GLN A 154 -5.87 2.79 -10.22
N MET A 155 -6.37 1.90 -9.37
CA MET A 155 -5.53 0.85 -8.76
C MET A 155 -5.02 -0.17 -9.78
N TRP A 156 -5.68 -0.35 -10.93
CA TRP A 156 -5.23 -1.24 -12.01
C TRP A 156 -4.31 -0.60 -13.04
N LEU A 157 -4.02 0.70 -12.90
CA LEU A 157 -3.18 1.44 -13.85
C LEU A 157 -3.74 1.43 -15.28
N VAL A 158 -5.06 1.51 -15.39
CA VAL A 158 -5.79 1.44 -16.67
C VAL A 158 -6.66 2.66 -16.92
N ASP A 159 -6.64 3.60 -15.99
CA ASP A 159 -7.13 4.96 -16.18
C ASP A 159 -6.14 5.78 -17.02
N SER A 160 -6.65 6.89 -17.57
CA SER A 160 -5.84 7.96 -18.14
C SER A 160 -6.17 9.20 -17.33
N PHE A 161 -5.23 9.63 -16.48
CA PHE A 161 -5.45 10.78 -15.61
C PHE A 161 -5.46 12.05 -16.45
N ARG A 162 -6.61 12.73 -16.52
CA ARG A 162 -6.82 14.01 -17.22
C ARG A 162 -6.23 14.02 -18.65
N ASP A 163 -6.48 12.95 -19.40
CA ASP A 163 -6.03 12.76 -20.79
C ASP A 163 -4.50 12.84 -21.02
N THR A 164 -3.71 12.73 -19.95
CA THR A 164 -2.24 12.67 -20.05
C THR A 164 -1.75 11.41 -20.77
N GLY A 165 -2.63 10.43 -20.99
CA GLY A 165 -2.28 9.11 -21.51
C GLY A 165 -1.55 8.24 -20.48
N ARG A 166 -1.45 8.68 -19.22
CA ARG A 166 -0.77 7.99 -18.12
C ARG A 166 -1.74 7.73 -16.96
N PRO A 167 -1.56 6.62 -16.21
CA PRO A 167 -2.40 6.31 -15.06
C PRO A 167 -2.09 7.22 -13.87
N LEU A 168 -3.10 7.52 -13.05
CA LEU A 168 -2.99 8.43 -11.91
C LEU A 168 -1.87 8.04 -10.92
N LEU A 169 -1.73 6.75 -10.59
CA LEU A 169 -0.68 6.31 -9.66
C LEU A 169 0.74 6.57 -10.21
N GLY A 170 0.89 6.52 -11.52
CA GLY A 170 2.11 6.90 -12.23
C GLY A 170 2.41 8.38 -12.07
N ILE A 171 1.42 9.24 -12.36
CA ILE A 171 1.50 10.70 -12.17
C ILE A 171 1.81 11.06 -10.70
N MET A 172 1.16 10.39 -9.74
CA MET A 172 1.42 10.56 -8.30
C MET A 172 2.80 10.10 -7.86
N ALA A 173 3.51 9.35 -8.71
CA ALA A 173 4.87 8.92 -8.49
C ALA A 173 5.88 9.70 -9.34
N ASP A 174 5.47 10.71 -10.12
CA ASP A 174 6.45 11.51 -10.85
C ASP A 174 7.32 12.29 -9.85
N PRO A 175 8.67 12.24 -9.94
CA PRO A 175 9.57 12.86 -8.95
C PRO A 175 9.35 14.36 -8.72
N GLU A 176 8.94 15.06 -9.77
CA GLU A 176 8.67 16.50 -9.80
C GLU A 176 7.21 16.86 -9.47
N SER A 177 6.36 15.85 -9.25
CA SER A 177 4.95 16.10 -8.93
C SER A 177 4.78 16.73 -7.55
N ILE A 178 3.66 17.45 -7.37
CA ILE A 178 3.24 17.97 -6.07
C ILE A 178 3.11 16.87 -5.01
N PHE A 179 2.81 15.64 -5.44
CA PHE A 179 2.62 14.47 -4.60
C PHE A 179 3.94 13.98 -4.00
N ILE A 180 4.96 13.79 -4.84
CA ILE A 180 6.29 13.36 -4.38
C ILE A 180 6.98 14.48 -3.59
N THR A 181 6.91 15.72 -4.07
CA THR A 181 7.50 16.87 -3.35
C THR A 181 6.84 17.08 -1.98
N GLY A 182 5.51 16.94 -1.87
CA GLY A 182 4.80 16.98 -0.60
C GLY A 182 5.17 15.81 0.31
N LEU A 183 5.24 14.60 -0.24
CA LEU A 183 5.66 13.40 0.51
C LEU A 183 7.10 13.52 1.04
N LYS A 184 8.00 14.15 0.27
CA LYS A 184 9.40 14.39 0.67
C LYS A 184 9.52 15.26 1.92
N LYS A 185 8.53 16.10 2.23
CA LYS A 185 8.52 16.98 3.42
C LYS A 185 8.30 16.24 4.74
N PHE A 186 7.75 15.02 4.72
CA PHE A 186 7.51 14.25 5.94
C PHE A 186 8.82 13.73 6.52
N ARG A 187 9.03 13.98 7.82
CA ARG A 187 10.21 13.55 8.57
C ARG A 187 10.33 12.02 8.61
N GLN A 188 9.24 11.35 8.97
CA GLN A 188 9.15 9.89 8.99
C GLN A 188 8.21 9.40 7.89
N ARG A 189 8.67 8.40 7.16
CA ARG A 189 7.93 7.78 6.06
C ARG A 189 8.09 6.28 6.13
N SER A 190 7.01 5.57 6.42
CA SER A 190 7.04 4.12 6.57
C SER A 190 5.88 3.41 5.89
N VAL A 191 6.14 2.19 5.43
CA VAL A 191 5.11 1.30 4.88
C VAL A 191 5.21 -0.06 5.54
N TYR A 192 4.07 -0.64 5.87
CA TYR A 192 3.95 -1.97 6.45
C TYR A 192 3.25 -2.89 5.45
N ALA A 193 3.94 -3.95 5.05
CA ALA A 193 3.55 -4.80 3.93
C ALA A 193 3.42 -6.26 4.36
N ASN A 194 2.22 -6.82 4.26
CA ASN A 194 2.00 -8.24 4.55
C ASN A 194 2.78 -9.11 3.55
N ILE A 195 3.56 -10.06 4.06
CA ILE A 195 4.30 -11.01 3.22
C ILE A 195 3.47 -12.25 2.87
N VAL A 196 2.40 -12.51 3.63
CA VAL A 196 1.49 -13.66 3.46
C VAL A 196 0.04 -13.27 3.66
N ASN A 197 -0.87 -14.09 3.13
CA ASN A 197 -2.31 -14.05 3.39
C ASN A 197 -3.03 -12.74 3.00
N ASP A 198 -2.36 -11.82 2.33
CA ASP A 198 -2.95 -10.59 1.79
C ASP A 198 -3.27 -10.78 0.32
N ARG A 199 -4.53 -11.14 0.04
CA ARG A 199 -5.01 -11.43 -1.32
C ARG A 199 -5.34 -10.16 -2.11
N LEU A 200 -5.56 -9.05 -1.40
CA LEU A 200 -5.97 -7.78 -2.00
C LEU A 200 -4.76 -6.95 -2.37
N VAL A 201 -3.75 -6.94 -1.51
CA VAL A 201 -2.56 -6.10 -1.65
C VAL A 201 -1.32 -6.94 -1.41
N LEU A 202 -0.75 -7.43 -2.52
CA LEU A 202 0.43 -8.29 -2.50
C LEU A 202 1.65 -7.54 -1.94
N PHE A 203 2.61 -8.31 -1.40
CA PHE A 203 3.81 -7.76 -0.76
C PHE A 203 4.54 -6.73 -1.63
N TYR A 204 4.79 -7.03 -2.90
CA TYR A 204 5.60 -6.17 -3.76
C TYR A 204 4.96 -4.81 -4.07
N THR A 205 3.62 -4.70 -3.98
CA THR A 205 2.92 -3.42 -4.18
C THR A 205 2.88 -2.57 -2.92
N SER A 206 2.68 -3.17 -1.74
CA SER A 206 2.68 -2.44 -0.46
C SER A 206 4.08 -2.19 0.08
N GLY A 207 4.99 -3.12 -0.15
CA GLY A 207 6.39 -3.06 0.25
C GLY A 207 7.31 -2.41 -0.78
N LEU A 208 6.78 -1.84 -1.87
CA LEU A 208 7.55 -1.09 -2.88
C LEU A 208 8.78 -1.86 -3.39
N SER A 209 8.58 -3.13 -3.75
CA SER A 209 9.66 -4.05 -4.08
C SER A 209 9.55 -4.58 -5.51
N LYS A 210 10.69 -4.67 -6.21
CA LYS A 210 10.80 -5.27 -7.55
C LYS A 210 10.88 -6.80 -7.50
N VAL A 211 11.14 -7.35 -6.32
CA VAL A 211 11.28 -8.80 -6.08
C VAL A 211 10.38 -9.23 -4.92
N ASN A 212 10.10 -10.53 -4.84
CA ASN A 212 9.43 -11.12 -3.69
C ASN A 212 10.30 -12.24 -3.09
N PRO A 213 11.09 -11.96 -2.03
CA PRO A 213 11.94 -12.97 -1.40
C PRO A 213 11.13 -13.97 -0.56
N PHE A 214 9.85 -13.69 -0.29
CA PHE A 214 9.00 -14.45 0.62
C PHE A 214 8.12 -15.50 -0.09
N ARG A 215 8.47 -15.89 -1.32
CA ARG A 215 7.70 -16.86 -2.11
C ARG A 215 7.67 -18.25 -1.45
N ASP A 216 8.79 -18.66 -0.88
CA ASP A 216 8.96 -19.99 -0.28
C ASP A 216 9.44 -19.89 1.16
N LEU A 217 8.49 -19.62 2.05
CA LEU A 217 8.77 -19.46 3.49
C LEU A 217 9.31 -20.75 4.12
N GLU A 218 9.08 -21.91 3.51
CA GLU A 218 9.60 -23.20 3.99
C GLU A 218 11.12 -23.31 3.76
N ASN A 219 11.69 -22.54 2.83
CA ASN A 219 13.12 -22.56 2.51
C ASN A 219 13.84 -21.23 2.82
N VAL A 220 13.14 -20.24 3.37
CA VAL A 220 13.70 -18.94 3.72
C VAL A 220 13.93 -18.87 5.24
N ASN A 221 15.13 -18.45 5.63
CA ASN A 221 15.44 -18.12 7.02
C ASN A 221 15.13 -16.64 7.26
N ILE A 222 13.93 -16.34 7.77
CA ILE A 222 13.47 -14.97 7.94
C ILE A 222 14.17 -14.32 9.14
N ASN A 223 14.66 -13.10 8.95
CA ASN A 223 15.23 -12.30 10.03
C ASN A 223 14.14 -11.46 10.69
N TYR A 224 13.76 -11.78 11.93
CA TYR A 224 12.76 -11.01 12.67
C TYR A 224 13.42 -9.95 13.55
N VAL A 225 12.74 -8.81 13.71
CA VAL A 225 13.17 -7.74 14.62
C VAL A 225 12.99 -8.20 16.06
N GLU A 226 14.05 -8.08 16.86
CA GLU A 226 14.02 -8.45 18.27
C GLU A 226 12.97 -7.65 19.05
N GLY A 227 12.22 -8.34 19.93
CA GLY A 227 11.18 -7.71 20.75
C GLY A 227 9.79 -7.60 20.11
N TYR A 228 9.61 -8.10 18.88
CA TYR A 228 8.34 -8.05 18.15
C TYR A 228 7.82 -9.42 17.66
N GLU A 229 8.16 -10.49 18.37
CA GLU A 229 7.83 -11.89 17.99
C GLU A 229 8.22 -12.18 16.52
N ASP A 230 7.71 -13.27 15.95
CA ASP A 230 7.92 -13.62 14.54
C ASP A 230 6.95 -12.85 13.62
N VAL A 231 6.77 -11.55 13.85
CA VAL A 231 5.79 -10.70 13.15
C VAL A 231 6.46 -9.63 12.29
N ILE A 232 7.45 -8.91 12.83
CA ILE A 232 8.13 -7.83 12.08
C ILE A 232 9.46 -8.35 11.55
N ILE A 233 9.65 -8.20 10.25
CA ILE A 233 10.87 -8.61 9.56
C ILE A 233 11.81 -7.41 9.47
N ASP A 234 13.09 -7.65 9.69
CA ASP A 234 14.13 -6.61 9.66
C ASP A 234 14.18 -5.93 8.28
N PRO A 235 14.00 -4.59 8.21
CA PRO A 235 13.87 -3.86 6.95
C PRO A 235 15.18 -3.77 6.15
N ASP A 236 16.32 -3.93 6.81
CA ASP A 236 17.65 -3.81 6.20
C ASP A 236 18.21 -5.18 5.78
N LEU A 237 17.82 -6.24 6.49
CA LEU A 237 18.20 -7.62 6.20
C LEU A 237 17.00 -8.57 6.37
N HIS A 238 16.21 -8.76 5.31
CA HIS A 238 15.00 -9.59 5.38
C HIS A 238 15.27 -11.09 5.63
N VAL A 239 16.37 -11.62 5.10
CA VAL A 239 16.65 -13.06 5.03
C VAL A 239 18.08 -13.33 5.48
N LEU A 240 18.23 -14.26 6.41
CA LEU A 240 19.51 -14.78 6.90
C LEU A 240 20.00 -15.93 6.03
N PRO A 241 21.29 -16.33 6.14
CA PRO A 241 21.80 -17.52 5.48
C PRO A 241 20.91 -18.76 5.70
N PRO A 242 20.79 -19.64 4.70
CA PRO A 242 19.95 -20.83 4.80
C PRO A 242 20.37 -21.69 5.99
N VAL A 243 19.42 -22.05 6.85
CA VAL A 243 19.64 -23.07 7.88
C VAL A 243 19.47 -24.42 7.20
N GLU A 244 20.42 -25.35 7.41
CA GLU A 244 20.28 -26.74 6.96
C GLU A 244 19.02 -27.35 7.60
N ARG A 245 17.93 -27.44 6.83
CA ARG A 245 16.71 -28.13 7.23
C ARG A 245 16.78 -29.57 6.72
N LYS A 246 16.45 -30.53 7.58
CA LYS A 246 16.34 -31.93 7.17
C LYS A 246 15.29 -32.05 6.06
N PRO A 247 15.56 -32.78 4.97
CA PRO A 247 14.62 -32.88 3.87
C PRO A 247 13.29 -33.47 4.35
N GLU A 248 12.18 -32.80 4.06
CA GLU A 248 10.85 -33.34 4.32
C GLU A 248 10.69 -34.70 3.63
N THR A 249 10.20 -35.69 4.38
CA THR A 249 9.94 -37.04 3.87
C THR A 249 8.85 -37.01 2.80
N ALA A 250 9.06 -37.78 1.73
CA ALA A 250 8.13 -37.86 0.59
C ALA A 250 6.68 -38.21 1.01
N ALA A 251 6.53 -38.96 2.10
CA ALA A 251 5.24 -39.29 2.70
C ALA A 251 4.46 -38.06 3.21
N ALA A 252 5.14 -37.07 3.79
CA ALA A 252 4.52 -35.83 4.27
C ALA A 252 3.99 -34.97 3.11
N ARG A 253 4.75 -34.90 2.00
CA ARG A 253 4.31 -34.21 0.77
C ARG A 253 3.11 -34.88 0.12
N LEU A 254 3.08 -36.22 0.11
CA LEU A 254 1.96 -36.99 -0.42
C LEU A 254 0.68 -36.78 0.42
N TRP A 255 0.81 -36.78 1.75
CA TRP A 255 -0.30 -36.54 2.69
C TRP A 255 -0.87 -35.12 2.60
N LYS A 256 -0.03 -34.08 2.46
CA LYS A 256 -0.48 -32.70 2.19
C LYS A 256 -1.32 -32.63 0.91
N LYS A 257 -0.86 -33.29 -0.19
CA LYS A 257 -1.59 -33.36 -1.47
C LYS A 257 -2.92 -34.13 -1.35
N PHE A 258 -2.95 -35.24 -0.61
CA PHE A 258 -4.16 -36.06 -0.44
C PHE A 258 -5.23 -35.38 0.41
N LYS A 259 -4.84 -34.68 1.49
CA LYS A 259 -5.73 -33.93 2.38
C LYS A 259 -6.30 -32.67 1.68
N SER A 260 -5.54 -32.07 0.78
CA SER A 260 -6.04 -31.02 -0.11
C SER A 260 -7.02 -31.56 -1.15
N ALA A 261 -6.86 -32.77 -1.68
CA ALA A 261 -7.74 -33.27 -2.74
C ALA A 261 -9.15 -33.68 -2.22
N THR A 262 -9.25 -34.16 -0.98
CA THR A 262 -10.50 -34.72 -0.43
C THR A 262 -11.54 -33.68 0.01
N ILE A 263 -11.12 -32.45 0.35
CA ILE A 263 -12.01 -31.35 0.73
C ILE A 263 -12.56 -30.61 -0.51
N TRP A 264 -11.83 -30.64 -1.63
CA TRP A 264 -12.14 -29.81 -2.80
C TRP A 264 -13.27 -30.34 -3.67
N ILE A 265 -13.51 -31.65 -3.72
CA ILE A 265 -14.49 -32.24 -4.64
C ILE A 265 -15.94 -31.82 -4.32
N PRO A 266 -16.46 -31.99 -3.08
CA PRO A 266 -17.83 -31.55 -2.77
C PRO A 266 -17.98 -30.02 -2.73
N LEU A 267 -16.94 -29.29 -2.33
CA LEU A 267 -16.94 -27.82 -2.30
C LEU A 267 -16.97 -27.22 -3.72
N SER A 268 -16.28 -27.83 -4.68
CA SER A 268 -16.24 -27.35 -6.08
C SER A 268 -17.61 -27.41 -6.74
N LEU A 269 -18.39 -28.47 -6.50
CA LEU A 269 -19.75 -28.60 -7.02
C LEU A 269 -20.70 -27.55 -6.44
N LEU A 270 -20.59 -27.27 -5.14
CA LEU A 270 -21.35 -26.21 -4.47
C LEU A 270 -20.99 -24.82 -5.05
N LEU A 271 -19.70 -24.56 -5.26
CA LEU A 271 -19.22 -23.31 -5.85
C LEU A 271 -19.68 -23.12 -7.31
N ILE A 272 -19.74 -24.19 -8.12
CA ILE A 272 -20.24 -24.11 -9.50
C ILE A 272 -21.70 -23.65 -9.56
N LEU A 273 -22.52 -23.99 -8.55
CA LEU A 273 -23.92 -23.55 -8.48
C LEU A 273 -24.06 -22.13 -7.91
N LEU A 274 -23.33 -21.81 -6.83
CA LEU A 274 -23.45 -20.53 -6.12
C LEU A 274 -22.74 -19.38 -6.82
N VAL A 275 -21.58 -19.62 -7.44
CA VAL A 275 -20.75 -18.57 -8.05
C VAL A 275 -21.48 -17.86 -9.20
N PRO A 276 -22.15 -18.53 -10.15
CA PRO A 276 -22.89 -17.83 -11.20
C PRO A 276 -24.01 -16.93 -10.66
N LEU A 277 -24.75 -17.41 -9.65
CA LEU A 277 -25.83 -16.62 -9.05
C LEU A 277 -25.31 -15.43 -8.23
N ALA A 278 -24.33 -15.67 -7.36
CA ALA A 278 -23.68 -14.63 -6.57
C ALA A 278 -22.99 -13.60 -7.47
N SER A 279 -22.35 -14.04 -8.56
CA SER A 279 -21.72 -13.15 -9.54
C SER A 279 -22.73 -12.32 -10.30
N THR A 280 -23.88 -12.87 -10.66
CA THR A 280 -24.93 -12.10 -11.32
C THR A 280 -25.45 -10.99 -10.41
N LEU A 281 -25.82 -11.31 -9.15
CA LEU A 281 -26.31 -10.33 -8.18
C LEU A 281 -25.25 -9.26 -7.86
N PHE A 282 -24.00 -9.68 -7.70
CA PHE A 282 -22.89 -8.77 -7.47
C PHE A 282 -22.64 -7.85 -8.67
N LEU A 283 -22.64 -8.38 -9.90
CA LEU A 283 -22.43 -7.58 -11.11
C LEU A 283 -23.53 -6.53 -11.27
N ILE A 284 -24.78 -6.86 -10.93
CA ILE A 284 -25.88 -5.89 -10.89
C ILE A 284 -25.58 -4.79 -9.87
N ASN A 285 -25.24 -5.14 -8.63
CA ASN A 285 -24.90 -4.15 -7.61
C ASN A 285 -23.69 -3.30 -8.00
N ALA A 286 -22.62 -3.90 -8.53
CA ALA A 286 -21.43 -3.20 -9.01
C ALA A 286 -21.73 -2.24 -10.15
N GLY A 287 -22.58 -2.64 -11.11
CA GLY A 287 -23.07 -1.75 -12.17
C GLY A 287 -23.84 -0.55 -11.60
N ILE A 288 -24.73 -0.79 -10.62
CA ILE A 288 -25.45 0.28 -9.92
C ILE A 288 -24.47 1.21 -9.18
N GLN A 289 -23.48 0.68 -8.46
CA GLN A 289 -22.51 1.50 -7.74
C GLN A 289 -21.61 2.30 -8.69
N THR A 290 -21.21 1.72 -9.82
CA THR A 290 -20.43 2.41 -10.85
C THR A 290 -21.23 3.57 -11.42
N PHE A 291 -22.49 3.37 -11.79
CA PHE A 291 -23.35 4.45 -12.27
C PHE A 291 -23.56 5.55 -11.21
N ARG A 292 -23.80 5.17 -9.96
CA ARG A 292 -23.94 6.12 -8.84
C ARG A 292 -22.66 6.90 -8.61
N SER A 293 -21.51 6.24 -8.70
CA SER A 293 -20.19 6.85 -8.58
C SER A 293 -19.91 7.82 -9.72
N SER A 294 -20.10 7.41 -10.97
CA SER A 294 -19.97 8.29 -12.15
C SER A 294 -20.88 9.52 -12.04
N LYS A 295 -22.13 9.33 -11.57
CA LYS A 295 -23.03 10.46 -11.28
C LYS A 295 -22.46 11.38 -10.21
N ARG A 296 -21.92 10.84 -9.10
CA ARG A 296 -21.30 11.66 -8.04
C ARG A 296 -20.08 12.41 -8.53
N ILE A 297 -19.20 11.77 -9.30
CA ILE A 297 -18.03 12.39 -9.93
C ILE A 297 -18.47 13.54 -10.82
N ARG A 298 -19.40 13.29 -11.76
CA ARG A 298 -19.93 14.33 -12.67
C ARG A 298 -20.61 15.48 -11.91
N MET A 299 -21.38 15.19 -10.86
CA MET A 299 -22.00 16.24 -10.04
C MET A 299 -20.97 17.01 -9.24
N HIS A 300 -19.90 16.37 -8.77
CA HIS A 300 -18.77 17.04 -8.12
C HIS A 300 -18.04 17.97 -9.09
N GLU A 301 -17.99 17.61 -10.36
CA GLU A 301 -17.35 18.39 -11.42
C GLU A 301 -18.20 19.56 -11.94
N VAL A 302 -19.53 19.47 -11.86
CA VAL A 302 -20.47 20.44 -12.49
C VAL A 302 -21.24 21.29 -11.47
N GLY A 303 -21.39 20.86 -10.21
CA GLY A 303 -22.19 21.58 -9.19
C GLY A 303 -21.44 22.68 -8.43
N GLU A 304 -22.04 23.25 -7.36
CA GLU A 304 -21.41 24.26 -6.47
C GLU A 304 -20.06 23.77 -5.89
N ASN A 305 -19.92 22.47 -5.67
CA ASN A 305 -18.66 21.84 -5.32
C ASN A 305 -17.62 21.96 -6.45
N GLY A 306 -18.01 21.90 -7.73
CA GLY A 306 -17.11 22.14 -8.86
C GLY A 306 -16.58 23.58 -8.93
N GLU A 307 -17.28 24.56 -8.36
CA GLU A 307 -16.79 25.94 -8.20
C GLU A 307 -15.87 26.07 -6.97
N ARG A 308 -16.24 25.49 -5.82
CA ARG A 308 -15.42 25.49 -4.59
C ARG A 308 -14.13 24.66 -4.74
N PHE A 309 -14.20 23.55 -5.47
CA PHE A 309 -13.08 22.67 -5.81
C PHE A 309 -12.48 22.97 -7.19
N GLY A 310 -13.00 23.96 -7.93
CA GLY A 310 -12.42 24.45 -9.18
C GLY A 310 -10.99 25.00 -9.01
N ILE A 311 -10.62 25.35 -7.77
CA ILE A 311 -9.26 25.73 -7.35
C ILE A 311 -8.28 24.54 -7.46
N TYR A 312 -8.77 23.30 -7.49
CA TYR A 312 -7.96 22.07 -7.67
C TYR A 312 -7.88 21.62 -9.16
N ARG A 313 -8.40 22.40 -10.11
CA ARG A 313 -8.44 22.05 -11.54
C ARG A 313 -7.23 22.50 -12.35
N VAL A 314 -6.83 21.61 -13.26
CA VAL A 314 -6.21 21.88 -14.57
C VAL A 314 -7.02 21.04 -15.58
N PRO A 315 -7.46 21.58 -16.73
CA PRO A 315 -8.63 21.07 -17.47
C PRO A 315 -8.34 19.89 -18.42
N VAL A 316 -9.30 18.96 -18.60
CA VAL A 316 -10.07 18.68 -19.85
C VAL A 316 -10.87 17.35 -19.78
N LEU A 317 -12.03 17.41 -20.46
CA LEU A 317 -13.09 16.48 -20.91
C LEU A 317 -13.12 14.97 -20.56
N ILE A 318 -14.31 14.50 -20.14
CA ILE A 318 -14.64 13.09 -19.91
C ILE A 318 -15.26 12.44 -21.14
N GLN A 319 -14.87 11.19 -21.44
CA GLN A 319 -15.67 10.25 -22.21
C GLN A 319 -16.06 9.03 -21.36
N ASP A 320 -17.37 8.79 -21.26
CA ASP A 320 -18.00 7.63 -20.63
C ASP A 320 -17.94 6.39 -21.54
N VAL A 321 -17.46 5.25 -21.02
CA VAL A 321 -17.88 3.89 -21.45
C VAL A 321 -17.81 2.91 -20.27
N GLN A 322 -18.82 2.04 -20.17
CA GLN A 322 -19.12 1.07 -19.10
C GLN A 322 -18.65 -0.39 -19.38
N HIS A 323 -18.63 -1.20 -18.30
CA HIS A 323 -19.12 -2.61 -18.15
C HIS A 323 -18.19 -3.86 -18.04
N VAL A 324 -18.32 -4.57 -16.88
CA VAL A 324 -18.01 -5.99 -16.45
C VAL A 324 -16.73 -6.46 -15.63
N VAL A 325 -16.97 -6.90 -14.38
CA VAL A 325 -16.16 -7.76 -13.45
C VAL A 325 -15.37 -7.09 -12.30
N GLU A 326 -15.90 -7.21 -11.07
CA GLU A 326 -15.13 -7.06 -9.82
C GLU A 326 -15.15 -8.32 -8.91
N GLN A 327 -15.78 -9.44 -9.31
CA GLN A 327 -15.77 -10.67 -8.49
C GLN A 327 -14.65 -11.68 -8.81
N ALA A 328 -13.78 -11.35 -9.77
CA ALA A 328 -12.51 -12.03 -9.95
C ALA A 328 -11.50 -11.70 -8.83
N PHE A 329 -11.72 -10.66 -8.02
CA PHE A 329 -10.71 -10.12 -7.10
C PHE A 329 -10.38 -10.99 -5.88
N GLU A 330 -11.31 -11.81 -5.40
CA GLU A 330 -11.04 -12.64 -4.22
C GLU A 330 -10.47 -14.02 -4.58
N ASN A 331 -10.70 -14.48 -5.82
CA ASN A 331 -10.28 -15.79 -6.31
C ASN A 331 -9.07 -15.73 -7.26
N VAL A 332 -8.83 -14.65 -8.01
CA VAL A 332 -7.78 -14.65 -9.05
C VAL A 332 -6.37 -14.52 -8.47
N ASN A 333 -6.13 -13.67 -7.46
CA ASN A 333 -4.85 -13.66 -6.74
C ASN A 333 -4.64 -14.92 -5.87
N ALA A 334 -5.72 -15.60 -5.48
CA ALA A 334 -5.65 -16.87 -4.75
C ALA A 334 -5.37 -18.08 -5.67
N ILE A 335 -5.60 -17.93 -6.98
CA ILE A 335 -5.48 -19.01 -7.99
C ILE A 335 -4.19 -18.87 -8.83
N GLN A 336 -3.54 -17.70 -8.85
CA GLN A 336 -2.48 -17.41 -9.83
C GLN A 336 -1.17 -16.96 -9.18
N GLU A 337 -0.09 -17.69 -9.45
CA GLU A 337 1.26 -17.28 -9.06
C GLU A 337 1.75 -16.12 -9.96
N PRO A 338 2.35 -15.05 -9.38
CA PRO A 338 2.98 -13.98 -10.13
C PRO A 338 4.04 -14.52 -11.11
N ALA A 339 4.07 -13.97 -12.33
CA ALA A 339 5.09 -14.28 -13.31
C ALA A 339 6.40 -13.53 -13.02
N TYR A 340 7.51 -14.20 -13.29
CA TYR A 340 8.86 -13.67 -13.09
C TYR A 340 9.60 -13.61 -14.43
N LEU A 341 10.55 -12.68 -14.54
CA LEU A 341 11.49 -12.62 -15.65
C LEU A 341 12.45 -13.82 -15.57
N SER A 342 12.73 -14.44 -16.72
CA SER A 342 13.70 -15.53 -16.81
C SER A 342 15.11 -14.95 -16.76
N ASN A 343 16.07 -15.64 -16.15
CA ASN A 343 17.45 -15.18 -16.08
C ASN A 343 18.08 -14.90 -17.47
N SER A 344 17.56 -15.52 -18.54
CA SER A 344 17.95 -15.28 -19.95
C SER A 344 17.55 -13.92 -20.52
N ASP A 345 16.59 -13.22 -19.92
CA ASP A 345 16.08 -11.94 -20.43
C ASP A 345 16.84 -10.75 -19.85
N THR A 346 17.86 -11.01 -19.02
CA THR A 346 18.63 -10.01 -18.25
C THR A 346 20.00 -9.70 -18.84
N GLU A 347 20.40 -10.36 -19.94
CA GLU A 347 21.76 -10.25 -20.51
C GLU A 347 21.89 -9.30 -21.70
N VAL A 348 20.88 -8.48 -22.01
CA VAL A 348 21.01 -7.52 -23.11
C VAL A 348 20.85 -6.09 -22.58
N SER A 349 21.90 -5.31 -22.80
CA SER A 349 22.09 -3.87 -22.53
C SER A 349 22.51 -3.48 -21.11
N ASP A 350 23.80 -3.66 -20.83
CA ASP A 350 24.64 -2.65 -20.16
C ASP A 350 26.12 -2.92 -20.51
N GLU A 351 26.54 -2.51 -21.71
CA GLU A 351 27.96 -2.40 -22.05
C GLU A 351 28.30 -0.93 -22.33
N ALA A 352 29.13 -0.34 -21.46
CA ALA A 352 29.97 0.80 -21.77
C ALA A 352 31.24 0.76 -20.89
N PRO A 353 32.38 1.31 -21.37
CA PRO A 353 33.65 0.59 -21.36
C PRO A 353 34.54 0.89 -20.15
N GLU A 354 35.29 -0.11 -19.73
CA GLU A 354 36.39 -0.02 -18.77
C GLU A 354 37.48 0.95 -19.24
N LYS A 355 37.83 1.92 -18.38
CA LYS A 355 39.17 2.51 -18.37
C LYS A 355 39.74 2.53 -16.95
N SER A 356 40.73 1.66 -16.78
CA SER A 356 41.74 1.63 -15.74
C SER A 356 42.26 3.01 -15.37
N THR A 357 42.27 3.36 -14.08
CA THR A 357 43.39 4.13 -13.51
C THR A 357 43.56 3.75 -12.03
N ARG A 358 44.80 3.40 -11.68
CA ARG A 358 45.26 2.92 -10.38
C ARG A 358 46.13 4.01 -9.76
N SER A 359 45.79 4.50 -8.56
CA SER A 359 46.69 5.18 -7.61
C SER A 359 46.00 5.22 -6.23
N SER A 360 46.44 4.49 -5.20
CA SER A 360 47.50 4.86 -4.23
C SER A 360 47.13 6.17 -3.48
N LEU A 361 46.93 6.29 -2.17
CA LEU A 361 47.56 5.71 -0.98
C LEU A 361 46.81 6.18 0.31
N LEU A 362 46.97 5.38 1.38
CA LEU A 362 47.11 5.72 2.82
C LEU A 362 45.89 6.14 3.68
N GLU A 363 45.47 5.15 4.48
CA GLU A 363 45.19 5.15 5.93
C GLU A 363 44.87 6.45 6.69
N SER A 364 43.69 6.43 7.33
CA SER A 364 43.57 6.78 8.75
C SER A 364 42.47 5.92 9.39
N ALA A 365 42.90 4.96 10.21
CA ALA A 365 42.04 4.08 11.00
C ALA A 365 41.45 4.82 12.20
N GLN A 366 40.13 4.70 12.39
CA GLN A 366 39.42 4.58 13.68
C GLN A 366 37.90 4.72 13.46
N ASN A 367 37.24 3.57 13.23
CA ASN A 367 35.92 3.15 13.77
C ASN A 367 35.34 2.02 12.89
N ASP A 368 36.04 0.88 12.81
CA ASP A 368 35.75 -0.14 11.78
C ASP A 368 34.81 -1.28 12.21
N ALA A 369 34.46 -1.41 13.50
CA ALA A 369 33.61 -2.52 13.94
C ALA A 369 32.14 -2.39 13.50
N ASP A 370 31.58 -1.18 13.49
CA ASP A 370 30.19 -0.96 13.06
C ASP A 370 30.06 -0.82 11.54
N VAL A 371 31.07 -0.27 10.88
CA VAL A 371 31.06 -0.01 9.42
C VAL A 371 31.24 -1.31 8.62
N GLU A 372 32.10 -2.23 9.06
CA GLU A 372 32.23 -3.54 8.43
C GLU A 372 30.95 -4.38 8.55
N SER A 373 30.26 -4.32 9.70
CA SER A 373 29.01 -5.05 9.91
C SER A 373 27.87 -4.52 9.02
N VAL A 374 27.77 -3.19 8.85
CA VAL A 374 26.76 -2.56 7.99
C VAL A 374 27.06 -2.81 6.50
N SER A 375 28.34 -2.78 6.10
CA SER A 375 28.77 -3.08 4.74
C SER A 375 28.53 -4.56 4.38
N ALA A 376 28.87 -5.49 5.27
CA ALA A 376 28.60 -6.91 5.11
C ALA A 376 27.10 -7.23 5.06
N ARG A 377 26.29 -6.60 5.91
CA ARG A 377 24.82 -6.73 5.90
C ARG A 377 24.18 -6.21 4.60
N ARG A 378 24.66 -5.07 4.08
CA ARG A 378 24.23 -4.56 2.77
C ARG A 378 24.61 -5.51 1.63
N SER A 379 25.79 -6.12 1.70
CA SER A 379 26.26 -7.09 0.71
C SER A 379 25.39 -8.35 0.68
N SER A 380 25.04 -8.92 1.84
CA SER A 380 24.18 -10.11 1.90
C SER A 380 22.73 -9.85 1.48
N THR A 381 22.15 -8.69 1.85
CA THR A 381 20.81 -8.30 1.39
C THR A 381 20.80 -8.11 -0.12
N MET A 382 21.80 -7.44 -0.67
CA MET A 382 21.95 -7.26 -2.12
C MET A 382 22.10 -8.61 -2.81
N GLU A 383 22.87 -9.54 -2.26
CA GLU A 383 23.06 -10.87 -2.83
C GLU A 383 21.76 -11.70 -2.87
N VAL A 384 20.93 -11.65 -1.83
CA VAL A 384 19.60 -12.31 -1.82
C VAL A 384 18.61 -11.61 -2.76
N LEU A 385 18.64 -10.28 -2.83
CA LEU A 385 17.81 -9.51 -3.78
C LEU A 385 18.20 -9.80 -5.23
N MET A 386 19.50 -9.97 -5.50
CA MET A 386 20.06 -10.26 -6.82
C MET A 386 19.82 -11.72 -7.24
N ARG A 387 19.75 -12.65 -6.29
CA ARG A 387 19.39 -14.06 -6.55
C ARG A 387 17.88 -14.29 -6.68
N SER A 388 17.05 -13.37 -6.19
CA SER A 388 15.60 -13.44 -6.32
C SER A 388 15.18 -13.02 -7.73
N PRO A 389 14.36 -13.82 -8.44
CA PRO A 389 13.95 -13.47 -9.79
C PRO A 389 13.10 -12.19 -9.76
N LYS A 390 13.36 -11.28 -10.71
CA LYS A 390 12.60 -10.03 -10.85
C LYS A 390 11.15 -10.32 -11.27
N LEU A 391 10.19 -9.63 -10.66
CA LEU A 391 8.78 -9.73 -11.03
C LEU A 391 8.57 -9.16 -12.44
N ALA A 392 7.68 -9.76 -13.23
CA ALA A 392 7.34 -9.28 -14.57
C ALA A 392 6.36 -8.08 -14.53
N LEU A 393 6.72 -7.03 -13.77
CA LEU A 393 5.95 -5.80 -13.61
C LEU A 393 5.98 -4.96 -14.90
N THR A 394 5.00 -4.07 -15.07
CA THR A 394 5.02 -3.11 -16.18
C THR A 394 6.09 -2.03 -15.97
N HIS A 395 6.49 -1.34 -17.04
CA HIS A 395 7.42 -0.21 -16.95
C HIS A 395 6.92 0.87 -15.98
N GLU A 396 5.61 1.18 -16.01
CA GLU A 396 4.99 2.13 -15.09
C GLU A 396 5.13 1.67 -13.62
N GLN A 397 4.91 0.38 -13.34
CA GLN A 397 5.07 -0.16 -11.99
C GLN A 397 6.52 -0.08 -11.50
N PHE A 398 7.50 -0.33 -12.36
CA PHE A 398 8.91 -0.13 -12.02
C PHE A 398 9.22 1.35 -11.73
N GLY A 399 8.72 2.28 -12.56
CA GLY A 399 8.89 3.72 -12.35
C GLY A 399 8.27 4.20 -11.02
N ILE A 400 7.08 3.70 -10.68
CA ILE A 400 6.43 3.99 -9.39
C ILE A 400 7.29 3.51 -8.23
N ILE A 401 7.81 2.27 -8.30
CA ILE A 401 8.68 1.70 -7.27
C ILE A 401 9.95 2.52 -7.09
N ASP A 402 10.60 2.91 -8.19
CA ASP A 402 11.86 3.65 -8.15
C ASP A 402 11.68 5.03 -7.53
N SER A 403 10.66 5.76 -7.98
CA SER A 403 10.38 7.09 -7.46
C SER A 403 10.03 7.07 -5.96
N LEU A 404 9.16 6.14 -5.53
CA LEU A 404 8.78 6.06 -4.12
C LEU A 404 9.92 5.60 -3.23
N ASN A 405 10.79 4.70 -3.70
CA ASN A 405 12.00 4.34 -2.97
C ASN A 405 12.97 5.53 -2.86
N ALA A 406 13.09 6.37 -3.90
CA ALA A 406 13.94 7.56 -3.88
C ALA A 406 13.48 8.62 -2.86
N VAL A 407 12.25 8.53 -2.36
CA VAL A 407 11.76 9.39 -1.26
C VAL A 407 12.31 8.94 0.10
N GLY A 408 12.97 7.78 0.22
CA GLY A 408 13.53 7.31 1.49
C GLY A 408 12.47 6.76 2.44
N ILE A 409 11.55 5.95 1.91
CA ILE A 409 10.51 5.26 2.67
C ILE A 409 11.10 4.01 3.36
N ARG A 410 10.92 3.90 4.68
CA ARG A 410 11.24 2.70 5.47
C ARG A 410 10.18 1.62 5.21
N LYS A 411 10.60 0.40 4.91
CA LYS A 411 9.70 -0.69 4.48
C LYS A 411 9.77 -1.82 5.48
N TYR A 412 8.65 -2.14 6.11
CA TYR A 412 8.53 -3.19 7.11
C TYR A 412 7.70 -4.34 6.57
N PRO A 413 8.33 -5.46 6.17
CA PRO A 413 7.59 -6.68 5.87
C PRO A 413 6.97 -7.26 7.16
N VAL A 414 5.72 -7.70 7.07
CA VAL A 414 4.92 -8.18 8.20
C VAL A 414 4.46 -9.61 7.95
N HIS A 415 4.74 -10.50 8.90
CA HIS A 415 4.40 -11.92 8.85
C HIS A 415 3.23 -12.24 9.80
N ILE A 416 1.99 -12.01 9.36
CA ILE A 416 0.78 -12.40 10.11
C ILE A 416 0.43 -13.86 9.79
N GLN A 417 0.64 -14.73 10.76
CA GLN A 417 0.58 -16.19 10.64
C GLN A 417 -0.70 -16.78 11.24
N LYS A 418 -1.24 -16.13 12.29
CA LYS A 418 -2.39 -16.65 13.06
C LYS A 418 -3.74 -16.41 12.40
N HIS A 419 -3.77 -15.76 11.24
CA HIS A 419 -5.02 -15.50 10.51
C HIS A 419 -4.83 -15.45 9.00
N HIS A 420 -5.80 -16.00 8.25
CA HIS A 420 -5.78 -16.03 6.77
C HIS A 420 -6.20 -14.72 6.10
N HIS A 421 -6.53 -13.70 6.89
CA HIS A 421 -6.96 -12.36 6.43
C HIS A 421 -6.02 -11.30 6.99
N SER A 422 -4.74 -11.40 6.61
CA SER A 422 -3.68 -10.51 7.11
C SER A 422 -3.93 -9.05 6.73
N HIS A 423 -4.61 -8.80 5.60
CA HIS A 423 -5.01 -7.46 5.16
C HIS A 423 -5.75 -6.68 6.25
N ALA A 424 -6.77 -7.28 6.88
CA ALA A 424 -7.49 -6.61 7.98
C ALA A 424 -6.81 -6.78 9.34
N ALA A 425 -6.05 -7.86 9.53
CA ALA A 425 -5.38 -8.13 10.79
C ALA A 425 -4.25 -7.13 11.06
N ILE A 426 -3.55 -6.63 10.04
CA ILE A 426 -2.42 -5.70 10.18
C ILE A 426 -2.75 -4.41 10.93
N ILE A 427 -4.01 -3.95 10.85
CA ILE A 427 -4.53 -2.78 11.58
C ILE A 427 -5.50 -3.16 12.72
N VAL A 428 -5.65 -4.45 13.01
CA VAL A 428 -6.59 -4.97 14.01
C VAL A 428 -8.01 -4.44 13.74
N ARG A 429 -8.49 -4.58 12.50
CA ARG A 429 -9.80 -4.04 12.06
C ARG A 429 -10.99 -4.54 12.88
N MET A 430 -10.85 -5.67 13.56
CA MET A 430 -11.83 -6.26 14.47
C MET A 430 -11.10 -6.83 15.67
N GLU A 431 -11.69 -6.74 16.85
CA GLU A 431 -11.14 -7.36 18.05
C GLU A 431 -11.43 -8.87 18.03
N LYS A 432 -10.41 -9.65 17.63
CA LYS A 432 -10.42 -11.11 17.59
C LYS A 432 -9.05 -11.64 17.99
N ASP A 433 -9.00 -12.82 18.59
CA ASP A 433 -7.73 -13.45 19.00
C ASP A 433 -6.77 -13.66 17.82
N GLY A 434 -7.30 -14.00 16.65
CA GLY A 434 -6.50 -14.14 15.43
C GLY A 434 -5.82 -12.85 14.96
N PHE A 435 -6.25 -11.67 15.44
CA PHE A 435 -5.68 -10.37 15.05
C PHE A 435 -4.60 -9.90 16.05
N ARG A 436 -4.22 -10.72 17.04
CA ARG A 436 -3.21 -10.39 18.05
C ARG A 436 -1.88 -9.93 17.44
N GLU A 437 -1.46 -10.52 16.32
CA GLU A 437 -0.22 -10.14 15.64
C GLU A 437 -0.29 -8.72 15.07
N GLY A 438 -1.46 -8.23 14.69
CA GLY A 438 -1.65 -6.82 14.33
C GLY A 438 -1.39 -5.85 15.48
N LYS A 439 -1.65 -6.28 16.73
CA LYS A 439 -1.32 -5.47 17.92
C LYS A 439 0.19 -5.26 18.04
N ILE A 440 0.99 -6.26 17.65
CA ILE A 440 2.45 -6.20 17.63
C ILE A 440 2.93 -5.26 16.52
N VAL A 441 2.28 -5.25 15.36
CA VAL A 441 2.53 -4.28 14.30
C VAL A 441 2.31 -2.85 14.79
N MET A 442 1.18 -2.59 15.46
CA MET A 442 0.91 -1.25 16.02
C MET A 442 1.92 -0.87 17.10
N LYS A 443 2.32 -1.81 17.96
CA LYS A 443 3.38 -1.59 18.95
C LYS A 443 4.69 -1.18 18.27
N HIS A 444 5.15 -1.94 17.26
CA HIS A 444 6.36 -1.61 16.51
C HIS A 444 6.30 -0.23 15.87
N TRP A 445 5.17 0.09 15.23
CA TRP A 445 4.99 1.39 14.60
C TRP A 445 5.06 2.55 15.61
N LEU A 446 4.40 2.42 16.75
CA LEU A 446 4.42 3.44 17.81
C LEU A 446 5.77 3.57 18.50
N ASP A 447 6.52 2.48 18.61
CA ASP A 447 7.83 2.46 19.28
C ASP A 447 8.95 3.05 18.41
N ASN A 448 8.88 2.86 17.08
CA ASN A 448 10.03 3.13 16.19
C ASN A 448 9.78 4.18 15.11
N GLU A 449 8.53 4.36 14.68
CA GLU A 449 8.23 5.11 13.45
C GLU A 449 7.36 6.34 13.67
N PHE A 450 6.45 6.30 14.65
CA PHE A 450 5.56 7.43 14.91
C PHE A 450 6.18 8.40 15.93
N VAL A 451 6.41 9.65 15.51
CA VAL A 451 6.96 10.71 16.36
C VAL A 451 5.98 11.87 16.55
N LEU A 452 5.97 12.49 17.73
CA LEU A 452 5.22 13.72 18.00
C LEU A 452 5.95 14.97 17.53
#